data_AF-A0A084EIA6-F1
#
_entry.id   AF-A0A084EIA6-F1
#
_cell.length_a   1.000
_cell.length_b   1.000
_cell.length_c   1.000
_cell.angle_alpha   90.00
_cell.angle_beta   90.00
_cell.angle_gamma   90.00
#
_symmetry.space_group_name_H-M   'P 1'
#
loop_
_entity.id
_entity.type
_entity.pdbx_description
1 polymer ?
#
loop_
_entity_poly.entity_id
_entity_poly.type
_entity_poly.pdbx_seq_one_letter_code
_entity_poly.pdbx_strand_id
1 'polypeptide(L)'
;MGYHPETLVCSFPPFAFERGRWIKRAFFRLSPWVGFDIWHIDPEKPGTGNRRDDSCGWFDRTSGPYAGAVAEILNDKDIIQTIANTVDMEVFWRSAYLDDYPEERRGWYRVTPADALALTLMVGRRLEHSRYWAARRSASWWRKPFVRKRDMDGLLIDLALNPGDNLAPSKDGHRDYLKSFILLLAASMHRQIKPWWKHPRWHLHHWKVTFHLVRNLHRMRQRCATCQKRLGFGYCPTKSGGKLHHGDCLGKASAKVGGEVR
;
A
#
# COMPACT_ATOMS: atom_id res chain seq x y z
N MET A 1 -7.32 -9.53 -15.33
CA MET A 1 -8.10 -8.39 -14.82
C MET A 1 -7.23 -7.15 -14.91
N GLY A 2 -7.65 -6.10 -15.62
CA GLY A 2 -6.88 -4.86 -15.68
C GLY A 2 -6.96 -4.10 -14.36
N TYR A 3 -5.81 -3.63 -13.87
CA TYR A 3 -5.76 -2.70 -12.74
C TYR A 3 -6.48 -1.40 -13.13
N HIS A 4 -7.39 -0.91 -12.29
CA HIS A 4 -8.01 0.40 -12.49
C HIS A 4 -7.07 1.45 -11.91
N PRO A 5 -6.53 2.38 -12.71
CA PRO A 5 -5.47 3.29 -12.25
C PRO A 5 -5.95 4.29 -11.20
N GLU A 6 -7.25 4.49 -11.07
CA GLU A 6 -7.82 5.42 -10.08
C GLU A 6 -8.07 4.70 -8.74
N THR A 7 -7.35 5.11 -7.70
CA THR A 7 -7.57 4.70 -6.31
C THR A 7 -8.23 5.83 -5.53
N LEU A 8 -9.38 5.58 -4.89
CA LEU A 8 -10.03 6.57 -4.05
C LEU A 8 -9.22 6.79 -2.76
N VAL A 9 -8.69 8.01 -2.56
CA VAL A 9 -7.91 8.36 -1.37
C VAL A 9 -8.82 8.79 -0.23
N CYS A 10 -9.76 9.70 -0.52
CA CYS A 10 -10.76 10.15 0.43
C CYS A 10 -11.97 10.74 -0.28
N SER A 11 -13.11 10.67 0.39
CA SER A 11 -14.33 11.37 -0.02
C SER A 11 -14.75 12.33 1.07
N PHE A 12 -15.20 13.50 0.68
CA PHE A 12 -15.80 14.47 1.57
C PHE A 12 -17.31 14.58 1.29
N PRO A 13 -18.17 14.56 2.33
CA PRO A 13 -17.89 14.16 3.71
C PRO A 13 -17.53 12.66 3.80
N PRO A 14 -16.79 12.24 4.84
CA PRO A 14 -16.39 10.84 5.01
C PRO A 14 -17.61 9.92 5.14
N PHE A 15 -17.56 8.74 4.52
CA PHE A 15 -18.65 7.76 4.47
C PHE A 15 -19.04 7.17 5.84
N ALA A 16 -18.20 7.33 6.87
CA ALA A 16 -18.45 6.80 8.20
C ALA A 16 -19.11 7.85 9.12
N PHE A 17 -20.38 7.62 9.44
CA PHE A 17 -21.14 8.42 10.39
C PHE A 17 -20.84 7.96 11.83
N GLU A 18 -19.82 8.53 12.47
CA GLU A 18 -19.72 8.44 13.93
C GLU A 18 -20.71 9.44 14.56
N ARG A 19 -21.68 8.91 15.31
CA ARG A 19 -22.61 9.71 16.12
C ARG A 19 -21.80 10.51 17.15
N GLY A 20 -21.71 11.84 17.01
CA GLY A 20 -21.08 12.60 18.11
C GLY A 20 -20.94 14.12 18.09
N ARG A 21 -21.04 14.86 16.97
CA ARG A 21 -20.86 16.35 17.03
C ARG A 21 -21.84 17.12 16.14
N TRP A 22 -22.41 18.19 16.68
CA TRP A 22 -23.34 19.09 15.98
C TRP A 22 -22.72 19.76 14.74
N ILE A 23 -21.41 20.06 14.78
CA ILE A 23 -20.63 20.55 13.64
C ILE A 23 -20.65 19.54 12.48
N LYS A 24 -20.50 18.24 12.77
CA LYS A 24 -20.59 17.19 11.74
C LYS A 24 -21.99 17.16 11.10
N ARG A 25 -23.06 17.42 11.86
CA ARG A 25 -24.43 17.53 11.32
C ARG A 25 -24.62 18.75 10.41
N ALA A 26 -24.00 19.89 10.74
CA ALA A 26 -24.05 21.10 9.92
C ALA A 26 -23.30 20.91 8.59
N PHE A 27 -22.09 20.36 8.62
CA PHE A 27 -21.35 20.03 7.40
C PHE A 27 -22.05 18.96 6.56
N PHE A 28 -22.74 18.00 7.18
CA PHE A 28 -23.55 17.01 6.48
C PHE A 28 -24.85 17.58 5.88
N ARG A 29 -25.37 18.69 6.42
CA ARG A 29 -26.48 19.43 5.78
C ARG A 29 -26.00 20.22 4.55
N LEU A 30 -24.76 20.69 4.58
CA LEU A 30 -24.11 21.39 3.46
C LEU A 30 -23.49 20.43 2.44
N SER A 31 -23.30 19.18 2.80
CA SER A 31 -22.62 18.19 1.95
C SER A 31 -23.24 17.96 0.58
N PRO A 32 -24.57 18.13 0.34
CA PRO A 32 -25.13 18.12 -1.01
C PRO A 32 -24.48 19.11 -1.96
N TRP A 33 -23.83 20.15 -1.43
CA TRP A 33 -23.23 21.25 -2.17
C TRP A 33 -21.69 21.25 -2.16
N VAL A 34 -21.06 20.46 -1.28
CA VAL A 34 -19.60 20.50 -1.02
C VAL A 34 -18.95 19.11 -1.18
N GLY A 35 -19.68 18.11 -1.67
CA GLY A 35 -19.16 16.75 -1.77
C GLY A 35 -18.18 16.55 -2.94
N PHE A 36 -16.98 16.03 -2.65
CA PHE A 36 -15.99 15.67 -3.67
C PHE A 36 -15.25 14.39 -3.30
N ASP A 37 -14.86 13.65 -4.34
CA ASP A 37 -14.00 12.48 -4.22
C ASP A 37 -12.58 12.89 -4.66
N ILE A 38 -11.58 12.61 -3.84
CA ILE A 38 -10.16 12.73 -4.22
C ILE A 38 -9.68 11.35 -4.64
N TRP A 39 -9.36 11.21 -5.91
CA TRP A 39 -8.76 10.02 -6.48
C TRP A 39 -7.27 10.27 -6.71
N HIS A 40 -6.44 9.28 -6.39
CA HIS A 40 -5.08 9.21 -6.88
C HIS A 40 -5.11 8.40 -8.18
N ILE A 41 -4.69 9.02 -9.28
CA ILE A 41 -4.50 8.37 -10.58
C ILE A 41 -3.05 7.89 -10.63
N ASP A 42 -2.89 6.57 -10.63
CA ASP A 42 -1.60 5.94 -10.92
C ASP A 42 -1.18 6.26 -12.36
N PRO A 43 0.04 6.75 -12.63
CA PRO A 43 0.51 7.08 -13.98
C PRO A 43 0.64 5.86 -14.91
N GLU A 44 0.34 4.64 -14.46
CA GLU A 44 0.39 3.45 -15.30
C GLU A 44 -0.45 3.59 -16.59
N LYS A 45 0.23 3.49 -17.73
CA LYS A 45 -0.43 3.46 -19.04
C LYS A 45 -1.19 2.14 -19.21
N PRO A 46 -2.49 2.18 -19.60
CA PRO A 46 -3.25 0.97 -19.88
C PRO A 46 -2.52 0.03 -20.84
N GLY A 47 -2.47 -1.27 -20.52
CA GLY A 47 -1.88 -2.29 -21.39
C GLY A 47 -0.35 -2.37 -21.41
N THR A 48 0.37 -1.55 -20.64
CA THR A 48 1.85 -1.57 -20.61
C THR A 48 2.45 -2.53 -19.58
N GLY A 49 1.59 -3.25 -18.84
CA GLY A 49 1.96 -4.09 -17.71
C GLY A 49 2.11 -3.27 -16.43
N ASN A 50 1.68 -3.83 -15.30
CA ASN A 50 1.73 -3.14 -14.02
C ASN A 50 3.19 -2.71 -13.69
N ARG A 51 3.33 -1.50 -13.16
CA ARG A 51 4.51 -0.93 -12.49
C ARG A 51 5.69 -0.51 -13.36
N ARG A 52 5.48 -0.12 -14.62
CA ARG A 52 6.56 0.42 -15.49
C ARG A 52 6.71 1.94 -15.44
N ASP A 53 5.63 2.67 -15.20
CA ASP A 53 5.66 4.12 -15.04
C ASP A 53 5.69 4.47 -13.55
N ASP A 54 6.88 4.73 -13.03
CA ASP A 54 7.08 5.20 -11.66
C ASP A 54 7.38 6.71 -11.62
N SER A 55 6.82 7.47 -12.55
CA SER A 55 6.91 8.95 -12.53
C SER A 55 6.35 9.55 -11.24
N CYS A 56 5.42 8.85 -10.57
CA CYS A 56 4.97 9.22 -9.23
C CYS A 56 6.01 8.97 -8.15
N GLY A 57 6.97 8.05 -8.36
CA GLY A 57 7.99 7.60 -7.42
C GLY A 57 7.47 6.67 -6.33
N TRP A 58 6.22 6.20 -6.44
CA TRP A 58 5.55 5.35 -5.44
C TRP A 58 6.30 4.04 -5.27
N PHE A 59 6.80 3.52 -6.37
CA PHE A 59 7.60 2.31 -6.42
C PHE A 59 9.09 2.61 -6.61
N ASP A 60 9.56 3.80 -6.24
CA ASP A 60 10.95 4.21 -6.49
C ASP A 60 11.88 3.15 -5.93
N ARG A 61 12.60 2.48 -6.84
CA ARG A 61 13.54 1.40 -6.55
C ARG A 61 14.98 1.91 -6.43
N THR A 62 15.19 3.22 -6.57
CA THR A 62 16.51 3.81 -6.41
C THR A 62 16.91 3.78 -4.93
N SER A 63 18.15 3.40 -4.68
CA SER A 63 18.73 3.41 -3.34
C SER A 63 19.00 4.84 -2.83
N GLY A 64 18.96 5.86 -3.72
CA GLY A 64 19.17 7.26 -3.39
C GLY A 64 20.45 7.47 -2.58
N PRO A 65 20.40 8.08 -1.38
CA PRO A 65 21.58 8.31 -0.54
C PRO A 65 22.19 7.02 0.04
N TYR A 66 21.52 5.87 -0.07
CA TYR A 66 22.05 4.57 0.34
C TYR A 66 22.88 3.89 -0.76
N ALA A 67 23.00 4.45 -1.97
CA ALA A 67 23.70 3.79 -3.09
C ALA A 67 25.12 3.32 -2.73
N GLY A 68 25.91 4.14 -2.04
CA GLY A 68 27.25 3.75 -1.57
C GLY A 68 27.22 2.64 -0.52
N ALA A 69 26.24 2.66 0.40
CA ALA A 69 26.08 1.62 1.41
C ALA A 69 25.64 0.28 0.79
N VAL A 70 24.78 0.33 -0.23
CA VAL A 70 24.40 -0.87 -1.02
C VAL A 70 25.64 -1.47 -1.69
N ALA A 71 26.47 -0.63 -2.35
CA ALA A 71 27.69 -1.10 -2.98
C ALA A 71 28.68 -1.71 -1.96
N GLU A 72 28.81 -1.10 -0.78
CA GLU A 72 29.63 -1.64 0.32
C GLU A 72 29.15 -3.03 0.74
N ILE A 73 27.85 -3.20 1.01
CA ILE A 73 27.28 -4.49 1.42
C ILE A 73 27.42 -5.55 0.33
N LEU A 74 27.16 -5.20 -0.94
CA LEU A 74 27.26 -6.15 -2.05
C LEU A 74 28.69 -6.63 -2.31
N ASN A 75 29.70 -5.86 -1.90
CA ASN A 75 31.10 -6.25 -2.00
C ASN A 75 31.62 -6.99 -0.76
N ASP A 76 30.86 -6.97 0.34
CA ASP A 76 31.18 -7.66 1.58
C ASP A 76 30.76 -9.13 1.49
N LYS A 77 31.73 -10.00 1.21
CA LYS A 77 31.49 -11.44 0.99
C LYS A 77 30.88 -12.12 2.21
N ASP A 78 31.29 -11.73 3.41
CA ASP A 78 30.84 -12.37 4.64
C ASP A 78 29.38 -12.00 4.94
N ILE A 79 29.03 -10.73 4.74
CA ILE A 79 27.63 -10.29 4.86
C ILE A 79 26.76 -10.98 3.81
N ILE A 80 27.20 -11.02 2.54
CA ILE A 80 26.43 -11.66 1.47
C ILE A 80 26.26 -13.16 1.73
N GLN A 81 27.29 -13.86 2.19
CA GLN A 81 27.18 -15.27 2.55
C GLN A 81 26.25 -15.49 3.74
N THR A 82 26.27 -14.60 4.73
CA THR A 82 25.35 -14.67 5.88
C THR A 82 23.89 -14.49 5.44
N ILE A 83 23.62 -13.52 4.56
CA ILE A 83 22.30 -13.30 3.97
C ILE A 83 21.88 -14.54 3.16
N ALA A 84 22.77 -15.07 2.32
CA ALA A 84 22.53 -16.28 1.52
C ALA A 84 22.15 -17.47 2.41
N ASN A 85 22.98 -17.77 3.42
CA ASN A 85 22.73 -18.88 4.34
C ASN A 85 21.40 -18.73 5.08
N THR A 86 21.03 -17.50 5.47
CA THR A 86 19.76 -17.24 6.17
C THR A 86 18.57 -17.44 5.24
N VAL A 87 18.71 -17.01 3.98
CA VAL A 87 17.70 -17.25 2.94
C VAL A 87 17.59 -18.73 2.68
N ASP A 88 18.68 -19.48 2.53
CA ASP A 88 18.67 -20.93 2.27
C ASP A 88 17.96 -21.77 3.36
N MET A 89 17.69 -21.18 4.53
CA MET A 89 16.86 -21.78 5.59
C MET A 89 15.34 -21.65 5.32
N GLU A 90 14.90 -21.39 4.07
CA GLU A 90 13.48 -21.28 3.74
C GLU A 90 12.71 -22.55 4.14
N VAL A 91 11.54 -22.33 4.73
CA VAL A 91 10.64 -23.40 5.11
C VAL A 91 9.46 -23.41 4.15
N PHE A 92 9.08 -24.60 3.68
CA PHE A 92 7.87 -24.77 2.90
C PHE A 92 6.64 -24.48 3.76
N TRP A 93 5.86 -23.47 3.36
CA TRP A 93 4.64 -23.09 4.06
C TRP A 93 3.41 -23.49 3.26
N ARG A 94 2.58 -24.36 3.84
CA ARG A 94 1.30 -24.75 3.25
C ARG A 94 0.27 -23.63 3.43
N SER A 95 -0.34 -23.20 2.34
CA SER A 95 -1.39 -22.19 2.35
C SER A 95 -2.71 -22.80 2.77
N ALA A 96 -3.30 -22.27 3.85
CA ALA A 96 -4.65 -22.65 4.29
C ALA A 96 -5.75 -22.21 3.30
N TYR A 97 -5.44 -21.32 2.36
CA TYR A 97 -6.41 -20.77 1.41
C TYR A 97 -6.39 -21.47 0.04
N LEU A 98 -5.49 -22.44 -0.16
CA LEU A 98 -5.29 -23.09 -1.46
C LEU A 98 -5.58 -24.59 -1.42
N ASP A 99 -6.33 -25.09 -0.44
CA ASP A 99 -6.63 -26.53 -0.33
C ASP A 99 -7.36 -27.08 -1.57
N ASP A 100 -8.13 -26.23 -2.27
CA ASP A 100 -8.81 -26.59 -3.53
C ASP A 100 -7.90 -26.58 -4.77
N TYR A 101 -6.65 -26.11 -4.66
CA TYR A 101 -5.69 -26.11 -5.76
C TYR A 101 -4.87 -27.41 -5.79
N PRO A 102 -4.33 -27.80 -6.96
CA PRO A 102 -3.39 -28.91 -7.08
C PRO A 102 -2.24 -28.79 -6.07
N GLU A 103 -1.74 -29.91 -5.57
CA GLU A 103 -0.76 -29.97 -4.47
C GLU A 103 0.50 -29.12 -4.73
N GLU A 104 0.95 -29.09 -5.98
CA GLU A 104 2.05 -28.26 -6.49
C GLU A 104 1.85 -26.75 -6.28
N ARG A 105 0.61 -26.31 -6.00
CA ARG A 105 0.22 -24.91 -5.75
C ARG A 105 -0.25 -24.67 -4.32
N ARG A 106 -0.18 -25.68 -3.43
CA ARG A 106 -0.69 -25.58 -2.04
C ARG A 106 0.25 -24.88 -1.08
N GLY A 107 1.36 -24.31 -1.54
CA GLY A 107 2.30 -23.63 -0.65
C GLY A 107 3.36 -22.84 -1.39
N TRP A 108 4.23 -22.22 -0.60
CA TRP A 108 5.40 -21.50 -1.07
C TRP A 108 6.53 -21.64 -0.06
N TYR A 109 7.77 -21.61 -0.53
CA TYR A 109 8.93 -21.48 0.35
C TYR A 109 9.00 -20.04 0.86
N ARG A 110 9.29 -19.89 2.14
CA ARG A 110 9.58 -18.58 2.73
C ARG A 110 10.54 -18.72 3.90
N VAL A 111 11.34 -17.70 4.10
CA VAL A 111 12.11 -17.50 5.33
C VAL A 111 11.15 -17.38 6.54
N THR A 112 11.53 -17.91 7.70
CA THR A 112 10.68 -17.81 8.89
C THR A 112 10.49 -16.34 9.29
N PRO A 113 9.39 -15.95 9.96
CA PRO A 113 9.20 -14.56 10.39
C PRO A 113 10.33 -14.03 11.29
N ALA A 114 10.94 -14.90 12.10
CA ALA A 114 12.07 -14.53 12.96
C ALA A 114 13.32 -14.24 12.14
N ASP A 115 13.65 -15.10 11.19
CA ASP A 115 14.79 -14.93 10.29
C ASP A 115 14.58 -13.73 9.35
N ALA A 116 13.37 -13.54 8.84
CA ALA A 116 12.99 -12.38 8.05
C ALA A 116 13.21 -11.06 8.82
N LEU A 117 12.85 -11.04 10.10
CA LEU A 117 13.05 -9.90 10.98
C LEU A 117 14.54 -9.66 11.27
N ALA A 118 15.27 -10.70 11.65
CA ALA A 118 16.70 -10.62 11.92
C ALA A 118 17.47 -10.12 10.69
N LEU A 119 17.19 -10.70 9.52
CA LEU A 119 17.79 -10.33 8.24
C LEU A 119 17.51 -8.88 7.87
N THR A 120 16.24 -8.47 7.94
CA THR A 120 15.81 -7.11 7.59
C THR A 120 16.43 -6.07 8.53
N LEU A 121 16.46 -6.34 9.83
CA LEU A 121 17.09 -5.45 10.82
C LEU A 121 18.60 -5.37 10.62
N MET A 122 19.28 -6.51 10.43
CA MET A 122 20.72 -6.57 10.20
C MET A 122 21.12 -5.72 8.98
N VAL A 123 20.50 -6.00 7.82
CA VAL A 123 20.81 -5.29 6.57
C VAL A 123 20.40 -3.82 6.65
N GLY A 124 19.19 -3.52 7.14
CA GLY A 124 18.72 -2.15 7.28
C GLY A 124 19.57 -1.29 8.22
N ARG A 125 19.96 -1.83 9.39
CA ARG A 125 20.86 -1.13 10.32
C ARG A 125 22.25 -0.95 9.72
N ARG A 126 22.78 -1.92 8.97
CA ARG A 126 24.06 -1.80 8.25
C ARG A 126 23.99 -0.70 7.18
N LEU A 127 22.94 -0.67 6.37
CA LEU A 127 22.70 0.37 5.36
C LEU A 127 22.68 1.78 5.99
N GLU A 128 21.93 1.97 7.08
CA GLU A 128 21.87 3.26 7.77
C GLU A 128 23.19 3.64 8.43
N HIS A 129 23.89 2.69 9.03
CA HIS A 129 25.21 2.91 9.62
C HIS A 129 26.21 3.39 8.56
N SER A 130 26.33 2.67 7.44
CA SER A 130 27.23 3.01 6.34
C SER A 130 26.88 4.36 5.72
N ARG A 131 25.59 4.61 5.43
CA ARG A 131 25.09 5.90 4.93
C ARG A 131 25.46 7.04 5.88
N TYR A 132 25.22 6.87 7.17
CA TYR A 132 25.49 7.88 8.20
C TYR A 132 26.97 8.27 8.22
N TRP A 133 27.87 7.29 8.29
CA TRP A 133 29.30 7.58 8.34
C TRP A 133 29.87 8.09 7.03
N ALA A 134 29.37 7.63 5.88
CA ALA A 134 29.74 8.19 4.58
C ALA A 134 29.35 9.67 4.51
N ALA A 135 28.10 10.01 4.89
CA ALA A 135 27.61 11.39 4.91
C ALA A 135 28.36 12.26 5.92
N ARG A 136 28.71 11.72 7.10
CA ARG A 136 29.45 12.47 8.13
C ARG A 136 30.91 12.73 7.73
N ARG A 137 31.55 11.79 7.02
CA ARG A 137 32.91 11.94 6.49
C ARG A 137 32.99 12.98 5.37
N SER A 138 32.00 13.01 4.49
CA SER A 138 31.94 13.97 3.38
C SER A 138 31.37 15.35 3.76
N ALA A 139 30.72 15.48 4.92
CA ALA A 139 30.16 16.74 5.39
C ALA A 139 31.25 17.73 5.85
N SER A 140 31.08 18.99 5.47
CA SER A 140 31.85 20.10 6.05
C SER A 140 31.64 20.19 7.57
N TRP A 141 32.60 20.78 8.29
CA TRP A 141 32.58 20.84 9.75
C TRP A 141 31.28 21.43 10.32
N TRP A 142 30.72 22.46 9.66
CA TRP A 142 29.46 23.11 10.05
C TRP A 142 28.19 22.31 9.67
N ARG A 143 28.28 21.36 8.72
CA ARG A 143 27.17 20.46 8.34
C ARG A 143 27.13 19.20 9.20
N LYS A 144 28.25 18.77 9.79
CA LYS A 144 28.33 17.56 10.64
C LYS A 144 27.27 17.51 11.76
N PRO A 145 26.95 18.62 12.47
CA PRO A 145 25.89 18.61 13.49
C PRO A 145 24.49 18.28 12.96
N PHE A 146 24.24 18.52 11.66
CA PHE A 146 22.95 18.25 11.01
C PHE A 146 22.87 16.85 10.40
N VAL A 147 24.00 16.14 10.26
CA VAL A 147 24.00 14.73 9.85
C VAL A 147 23.56 13.89 11.04
N ARG A 148 22.30 13.44 11.01
CA ARG A 148 21.75 12.57 12.04
C ARG A 148 21.67 11.12 11.56
N LYS A 149 21.96 10.20 12.48
CA LYS A 149 21.57 8.80 12.35
C LYS A 149 20.07 8.75 12.57
N ARG A 150 19.36 8.06 11.69
CA ARG A 150 17.92 7.96 11.72
C ARG A 150 17.51 6.66 12.38
N ASP A 151 16.38 6.70 13.07
CA ASP A 151 15.76 5.47 13.54
C ASP A 151 14.86 4.92 12.44
N MET A 152 15.03 3.62 12.17
CA MET A 152 14.40 2.91 11.06
C MET A 152 13.71 1.64 11.52
N ASP A 153 13.72 1.34 12.82
CA ASP A 153 13.25 0.04 13.34
C ASP A 153 11.79 -0.22 13.02
N GLY A 154 10.91 0.77 13.24
CA GLY A 154 9.49 0.61 12.92
C GLY A 154 9.27 0.21 11.46
N LEU A 155 9.93 0.91 10.52
CA LEU A 155 9.88 0.57 9.09
C LEU A 155 10.43 -0.83 8.81
N LEU A 156 11.59 -1.16 9.36
CA LEU A 156 12.26 -2.44 9.11
C LEU A 156 11.46 -3.62 9.67
N ILE A 157 10.85 -3.45 10.85
CA ILE A 157 9.92 -4.41 11.45
C ILE A 157 8.69 -4.57 10.54
N ASP A 158 8.07 -3.47 10.11
CA ASP A 158 6.91 -3.53 9.22
C ASP A 158 7.23 -4.24 7.90
N LEU A 159 8.41 -4.00 7.32
CA LEU A 159 8.87 -4.69 6.11
C LEU A 159 9.08 -6.19 6.36
N ALA A 160 9.71 -6.56 7.47
CA ALA A 160 9.96 -7.95 7.83
C ALA A 160 8.68 -8.75 8.09
N LEU A 161 7.67 -8.11 8.69
CA LEU A 161 6.37 -8.73 8.98
C LEU A 161 5.50 -8.92 7.72
N ASN A 162 5.90 -8.33 6.59
CA ASN A 162 5.29 -8.52 5.27
C ASN A 162 6.28 -9.19 4.31
N PRO A 163 6.76 -10.41 4.61
CA PRO A 163 7.85 -11.05 3.86
C PRO A 163 7.43 -11.39 2.43
N GLY A 164 6.14 -11.61 2.16
CA GLY A 164 5.66 -11.89 0.80
C GLY A 164 5.92 -10.74 -0.19
N ASP A 165 5.97 -9.50 0.28
CA ASP A 165 6.24 -8.34 -0.56
C ASP A 165 7.73 -7.95 -0.60
N ASN A 166 8.50 -8.35 0.41
CA ASN A 166 9.88 -7.87 0.62
C ASN A 166 10.96 -8.96 0.51
N LEU A 167 10.59 -10.22 0.64
CA LEU A 167 11.47 -11.40 0.70
C LEU A 167 10.98 -12.53 -0.24
N ALA A 168 10.13 -12.23 -1.22
CA ALA A 168 9.77 -13.25 -2.20
C ALA A 168 10.95 -13.49 -3.14
N PRO A 169 11.49 -14.73 -3.22
CA PRO A 169 12.53 -15.06 -4.19
C PRO A 169 12.06 -14.70 -5.61
N SER A 170 12.88 -13.96 -6.35
CA SER A 170 12.63 -13.83 -7.78
C SER A 170 12.82 -15.21 -8.43
N LYS A 171 12.05 -15.52 -9.46
CA LYS A 171 12.22 -16.74 -10.25
C LYS A 171 13.60 -16.82 -10.94
N ASP A 172 14.37 -15.74 -10.90
CA ASP A 172 15.56 -15.50 -11.72
C ASP A 172 16.89 -15.90 -11.05
N GLY A 173 16.85 -16.66 -9.94
CA GLY A 173 18.02 -17.29 -9.33
C GLY A 173 18.58 -16.58 -8.09
N HIS A 174 19.33 -17.33 -7.28
CA HIS A 174 19.67 -16.98 -5.88
C HIS A 174 20.47 -15.67 -5.74
N ARG A 175 21.43 -15.40 -6.64
CA ARG A 175 22.31 -14.21 -6.55
C ARG A 175 21.58 -12.91 -6.86
N ASP A 176 20.69 -12.92 -7.85
CA ASP A 176 19.90 -11.75 -8.23
C ASP A 176 18.85 -11.42 -7.18
N TYR A 177 18.39 -12.44 -6.43
CA TYR A 177 17.51 -12.26 -5.29
C TYR A 177 18.17 -11.46 -4.15
N LEU A 178 19.38 -11.83 -3.69
CA LEU A 178 20.03 -11.13 -2.56
C LEU A 178 20.28 -9.65 -2.87
N LYS A 179 20.72 -9.36 -4.10
CA LYS A 179 20.90 -8.00 -4.57
C LYS A 179 19.57 -7.24 -4.61
N SER A 180 18.52 -7.87 -5.10
CA SER A 180 17.17 -7.28 -5.16
C SER A 180 16.64 -6.99 -3.76
N PHE A 181 16.83 -7.89 -2.80
CA PHE A 181 16.47 -7.69 -1.40
C PHE A 181 17.14 -6.46 -0.78
N ILE A 182 18.47 -6.35 -0.91
CA ILE A 182 19.23 -5.20 -0.39
C ILE A 182 18.76 -3.89 -1.06
N LEU A 183 18.52 -3.91 -2.38
CA LEU A 183 18.03 -2.75 -3.12
C LEU A 183 16.62 -2.35 -2.68
N LEU A 184 15.71 -3.31 -2.46
CA LEU A 184 14.34 -3.06 -2.01
C LEU A 184 14.32 -2.46 -0.60
N LEU A 185 15.15 -2.95 0.31
CA LEU A 185 15.30 -2.34 1.64
C LEU A 185 15.83 -0.91 1.55
N ALA A 186 16.92 -0.70 0.79
CA ALA A 186 17.51 0.62 0.61
C ALA A 186 16.52 1.62 -0.03
N ALA A 187 15.75 1.17 -1.02
CA ALA A 187 14.70 1.95 -1.67
C ALA A 187 13.55 2.29 -0.71
N SER A 188 13.10 1.32 0.10
CA SER A 188 12.05 1.54 1.10
C SER A 188 12.50 2.54 2.17
N MET A 189 13.73 2.41 2.66
CA MET A 189 14.34 3.39 3.58
C MET A 189 14.53 4.75 2.90
N HIS A 190 14.85 4.79 1.60
CA HIS A 190 14.95 6.03 0.84
C HIS A 190 13.60 6.76 0.75
N ARG A 191 12.51 6.04 0.50
CA ARG A 191 11.16 6.64 0.42
C ARG A 191 10.76 7.35 1.72
N GLN A 192 11.07 6.78 2.88
CA GLN A 192 10.74 7.39 4.19
C GLN A 192 11.52 8.69 4.47
N ILE A 193 12.71 8.85 3.89
CA ILE A 193 13.55 10.04 4.10
C ILE A 193 13.33 11.13 3.06
N LYS A 194 12.57 10.84 2.00
CA LYS A 194 12.25 11.86 1.01
C LYS A 194 11.48 12.98 1.71
N PRO A 195 11.81 14.25 1.42
CA PRO A 195 10.97 15.36 1.83
C PRO A 195 9.52 15.09 1.41
N TRP A 196 8.56 15.40 2.28
CA TRP A 196 7.14 15.09 2.05
C TRP A 196 6.64 15.58 0.69
N TRP A 197 7.12 16.73 0.21
CA TRP A 197 6.74 17.30 -1.10
C TRP A 197 7.30 16.54 -2.31
N LYS A 198 8.35 15.73 -2.11
CA LYS A 198 8.86 14.75 -3.10
C LYS A 198 8.24 13.37 -2.95
N HIS A 199 7.42 13.19 -1.91
CA HIS A 199 6.84 11.89 -1.66
C HIS A 199 5.64 11.71 -2.62
N PRO A 200 5.55 10.57 -3.31
CA PRO A 200 4.55 10.26 -4.34
C PRO A 200 3.10 10.58 -3.93
N ARG A 201 2.79 10.26 -2.66
CA ARG A 201 1.53 10.60 -2.01
C ARG A 201 1.09 12.06 -2.18
N TRP A 202 2.01 13.02 -2.33
CA TRP A 202 1.72 14.45 -2.36
C TRP A 202 1.83 15.08 -3.75
N HIS A 203 2.02 14.28 -4.80
CA HIS A 203 2.06 14.76 -6.16
C HIS A 203 0.65 15.15 -6.64
N LEU A 204 0.28 16.43 -6.46
CA LEU A 204 -1.05 16.96 -6.78
C LEU A 204 -1.48 16.73 -8.25
N HIS A 205 -0.53 16.58 -9.18
CA HIS A 205 -0.85 16.30 -10.58
C HIS A 205 -1.42 14.90 -10.82
N HIS A 206 -1.25 13.98 -9.87
CA HIS A 206 -1.89 12.66 -9.88
C HIS A 206 -3.23 12.66 -9.15
N TRP A 207 -3.71 13.83 -8.70
CA TRP A 207 -4.95 13.91 -7.94
C TRP A 207 -6.07 14.35 -8.86
N LYS A 208 -7.10 13.52 -8.98
CA LYS A 208 -8.36 13.85 -9.64
C LYS A 208 -9.40 14.12 -8.58
N VAL A 209 -9.73 15.40 -8.42
CA VAL A 209 -10.82 15.82 -7.55
C VAL A 209 -12.11 15.83 -8.38
N THR A 210 -13.01 14.90 -8.08
CA THR A 210 -14.28 14.80 -8.80
C THR A 210 -15.42 15.33 -7.95
N PHE A 211 -15.97 16.47 -8.37
CA PHE A 211 -17.17 17.06 -7.78
C PHE A 211 -18.40 16.38 -8.38
N HIS A 212 -18.94 15.41 -7.67
CA HIS A 212 -20.09 14.64 -8.14
C HIS A 212 -21.43 15.27 -7.72
N LEU A 213 -21.57 16.59 -7.85
CA LEU A 213 -22.75 17.32 -7.40
C LEU A 213 -24.04 16.76 -8.02
N VAL A 214 -24.08 16.66 -9.35
CA VAL A 214 -25.25 16.16 -10.09
C VAL A 214 -25.54 14.68 -9.75
N ARG A 215 -24.50 13.83 -9.71
CA ARG A 215 -24.64 12.42 -9.34
C ARG A 215 -25.18 12.26 -7.91
N ASN A 216 -24.69 13.06 -6.98
CA ASN A 216 -25.11 13.00 -5.57
C ASN A 216 -26.53 13.54 -5.39
N LEU A 217 -26.90 14.63 -6.08
CA LEU A 217 -28.28 15.14 -6.12
C LEU A 217 -29.24 14.12 -6.74
N HIS A 218 -28.83 13.44 -7.81
CA HIS A 218 -29.64 12.38 -8.42
C HIS A 218 -29.86 11.21 -7.45
N ARG A 219 -28.81 10.77 -6.73
CA ARG A 219 -28.88 9.71 -5.72
C ARG A 219 -29.82 10.07 -4.56
N MET A 220 -29.96 11.35 -4.19
CA MET A 220 -30.92 11.77 -3.17
C MET A 220 -32.37 11.49 -3.57
N ARG A 221 -32.67 11.42 -4.87
CA ARG A 221 -34.01 11.10 -5.38
C ARG A 221 -34.22 9.60 -5.58
N GLN A 222 -33.15 8.83 -5.72
CA GLN A 222 -33.20 7.38 -5.89
C GLN A 222 -33.59 6.67 -4.60
N ARG A 223 -34.45 5.65 -4.72
CA ARG A 223 -34.91 4.80 -3.62
C ARG A 223 -34.14 3.49 -3.62
N CYS A 224 -33.85 2.97 -2.43
CA CYS A 224 -33.32 1.63 -2.25
C CYS A 224 -34.34 0.61 -2.73
N ALA A 225 -33.91 -0.34 -3.57
CA ALA A 225 -34.81 -1.37 -4.09
C ALA A 225 -35.34 -2.33 -3.01
N THR A 226 -34.62 -2.49 -1.89
CA THR A 226 -35.05 -3.36 -0.77
C THR A 226 -36.01 -2.65 0.18
N CYS A 227 -35.62 -1.49 0.72
CA CYS A 227 -36.38 -0.83 1.80
C CYS A 227 -37.25 0.34 1.31
N GLN A 228 -37.17 0.71 0.02
CA GLN A 228 -37.91 1.82 -0.61
C GLN A 228 -37.66 3.22 -0.01
N LYS A 229 -36.77 3.34 0.98
CA LYS A 229 -36.30 4.62 1.50
C LYS A 229 -35.30 5.25 0.54
N ARG A 230 -35.19 6.57 0.55
CA ARG A 230 -34.18 7.30 -0.24
C ARG A 230 -32.78 6.83 0.18
N LEU A 231 -31.87 6.70 -0.78
CA LEU A 231 -30.48 6.29 -0.51
C LEU A 231 -29.74 7.30 0.37
N GLY A 232 -30.16 8.56 0.31
CA GLY A 232 -29.59 9.64 1.12
C GLY A 232 -28.25 10.13 0.57
N PHE A 233 -27.65 11.05 1.32
CA PHE A 233 -26.35 11.63 0.99
C PHE A 233 -25.24 10.93 1.79
N GLY A 234 -24.01 10.88 1.26
CA GLY A 234 -22.84 10.40 2.01
C GLY A 234 -22.77 8.88 2.21
N TYR A 235 -23.51 8.11 1.40
CA TYR A 235 -23.48 6.65 1.40
C TYR A 235 -23.07 6.14 0.00
N CYS A 236 -22.29 5.07 -0.07
CA CYS A 236 -21.94 4.41 -1.34
C CYS A 236 -22.91 3.25 -1.59
N PRO A 237 -23.98 3.43 -2.40
CA PRO A 237 -24.97 2.38 -2.60
C PRO A 237 -24.36 1.22 -3.36
N THR A 238 -24.69 0.00 -2.97
CA THR A 238 -24.23 -1.20 -3.67
C THR A 238 -25.18 -1.48 -4.84
N LYS A 239 -24.62 -1.74 -6.02
CA LYS A 239 -25.39 -2.11 -7.22
C LYS A 239 -25.51 -3.63 -7.31
N SER A 240 -26.73 -4.15 -7.37
CA SER A 240 -27.02 -5.58 -7.60
C SER A 240 -28.22 -5.72 -8.53
N GLY A 241 -28.12 -6.58 -9.55
CA GLY A 241 -29.20 -6.77 -10.53
C GLY A 241 -29.68 -5.48 -11.21
N GLY A 242 -28.77 -4.52 -11.47
CA GLY A 242 -29.10 -3.22 -12.06
C GLY A 242 -29.75 -2.21 -11.11
N LYS A 243 -30.13 -2.62 -9.89
CA LYS A 243 -30.78 -1.77 -8.88
C LYS A 243 -29.78 -1.36 -7.79
N LEU A 244 -30.10 -0.27 -7.07
CA LEU A 244 -29.27 0.27 -6.00
C LEU A 244 -29.84 -0.09 -4.62
N HIS A 245 -28.96 -0.48 -3.72
CA HIS A 245 -29.31 -0.88 -2.36
C HIS A 245 -28.50 -0.06 -1.34
N HIS A 246 -29.05 0.16 -0.14
CA HIS A 246 -28.19 0.39 1.02
C HIS A 246 -27.34 -0.86 1.24
N GLY A 247 -26.10 -0.75 1.69
CA GLY A 247 -25.24 -1.91 1.93
C GLY A 247 -25.81 -2.81 3.02
N ASP A 248 -26.46 -2.25 4.05
CA ASP A 248 -27.22 -3.03 5.04
C ASP A 248 -28.45 -3.73 4.45
N CYS A 249 -28.90 -3.32 3.26
CA CYS A 249 -30.05 -3.88 2.55
C CYS A 249 -29.64 -4.87 1.44
N LEU A 250 -28.35 -4.96 1.13
CA LEU A 250 -27.82 -5.93 0.19
C LEU A 250 -27.99 -7.34 0.79
N GLY A 251 -28.45 -8.30 0.00
CA GLY A 251 -28.73 -9.67 0.46
C GLY A 251 -30.02 -9.85 1.28
N LYS A 252 -30.63 -8.78 1.82
CA LYS A 252 -31.91 -8.86 2.55
C LYS A 252 -33.14 -8.92 1.64
N ALA A 253 -33.02 -8.52 0.37
CA ALA A 253 -34.11 -8.57 -0.60
C ALA A 253 -34.51 -10.00 -0.96
N SER A 254 -33.57 -10.95 -0.89
CA SER A 254 -33.81 -12.37 -1.17
C SER A 254 -34.70 -13.05 -0.13
N ALA A 255 -34.76 -12.52 1.09
CA ALA A 255 -35.46 -13.16 2.21
C ALA A 255 -36.96 -12.83 2.30
N LYS A 256 -37.46 -11.79 1.60
CA LYS A 256 -38.85 -11.32 1.74
C LYS A 256 -39.82 -11.82 0.66
N VAL A 257 -39.38 -12.60 -0.32
CA VAL A 257 -40.23 -13.06 -1.43
C VAL A 257 -40.73 -14.52 -1.23
N GLY A 258 -40.36 -15.18 -0.13
CA GLY A 258 -40.71 -16.59 0.12
C GLY A 258 -41.78 -16.85 1.18
N GLY A 259 -42.44 -15.82 1.72
CA GLY A 259 -43.30 -15.95 2.90
C GLY A 259 -44.71 -15.42 2.69
N GLU A 260 -45.41 -15.90 1.66
CA GLU A 260 -46.87 -15.92 1.59
C GLU A 260 -47.28 -16.77 0.38
N VAL A 261 -47.20 -18.09 0.52
CA VAL A 261 -48.11 -19.00 -0.19
C VAL A 261 -48.79 -19.83 0.88
N ARG A 262 -50.12 -19.78 0.80
CA ARG A 262 -51.12 -20.37 1.70
C ARG A 262 -50.88 -21.84 2.03
#